data_AF-A0A2H8TFL9-F1
#
_entry.id   AF-A0A2H8TFL9-F1
#
_cell.length_a   1.000
_cell.length_b   1.000
_cell.length_c   1.000
_cell.angle_alpha   90.00
_cell.angle_beta   90.00
_cell.angle_gamma   90.00
#
_symmetry.space_group_name_H-M   'P 1'
#
loop_
_entity.id
_entity.type
_entity.pdbx_description
1 polymer ?
#
loop_
_entity_poly.entity_id
_entity_poly.type
_entity_poly.pdbx_seq_one_letter_code
_entity_poly.pdbx_strand_id
1 'polypeptide(L)'
;MFRGTLKEIKAKLRKHLKVLEEEGIVSKDDGYQGIITSVAKDICNRNKYRQIQIKELQMFKSTKQRLDEKIKYLDEKIKSYEEYIQTCLDKHNTGQKKQKKSSNRGIQLKSKKSIRYTAAKLREKGVLIEVEGLPDGQFKNAQFEICPTDVHGVFLVKGKFMGVEMETINIDIQDLLKRQFEGATIMDIFGTAKVNVNLLLFLLNKKFYCKH
;
A
#
# COMPACT_ATOMS: atom_id res chain seq x y z
N MET A 1 40.89 -24.02 -19.11
CA MET A 1 41.98 -24.68 -19.85
C MET A 1 41.37 -25.73 -20.76
N PHE A 2 41.52 -25.61 -22.08
CA PHE A 2 41.11 -26.67 -23.01
C PHE A 2 41.99 -27.90 -22.75
N ARG A 3 41.41 -28.95 -22.15
CA ARG A 3 42.08 -30.26 -21.97
C ARG A 3 41.72 -31.16 -23.15
N GLY A 4 42.71 -31.46 -23.98
CA GLY A 4 42.61 -32.37 -25.11
C GLY A 4 43.89 -32.36 -25.93
N THR A 5 44.25 -33.48 -26.56
CA THR A 5 45.40 -33.52 -27.47
C THR A 5 45.12 -32.68 -28.71
N LEU A 6 46.17 -32.15 -29.36
CA LEU A 6 46.02 -31.26 -30.53
C LEU A 6 45.16 -31.89 -31.66
N LYS A 7 45.22 -33.22 -31.80
CA LYS A 7 44.41 -33.98 -32.76
C LYS A 7 42.91 -33.91 -32.45
N GLU A 8 42.53 -34.05 -31.17
CA GLU A 8 41.13 -33.98 -30.73
C GLU A 8 40.55 -32.58 -30.90
N ILE A 9 41.35 -31.55 -30.61
CA ILE A 9 40.93 -30.15 -30.78
C ILE A 9 40.70 -29.85 -32.27
N LYS A 10 41.61 -30.28 -33.16
CA LYS A 10 41.43 -30.15 -34.61
C LYS A 10 40.21 -30.91 -35.12
N ALA A 11 39.95 -32.12 -34.61
CA ALA A 11 38.77 -32.90 -35.00
C ALA A 11 37.47 -32.22 -34.57
N LYS A 12 37.40 -31.69 -33.33
CA LYS A 12 36.25 -30.93 -32.84
C LYS A 12 36.03 -29.63 -33.63
N LEU A 13 37.10 -28.90 -33.91
CA LEU A 13 37.04 -27.67 -34.69
C LEU A 13 36.47 -27.94 -36.09
N ARG A 14 36.94 -28.98 -36.78
CA ARG A 14 36.42 -29.39 -38.09
C ARG A 14 34.94 -29.77 -38.04
N LYS A 15 34.50 -30.46 -36.97
CA LYS A 15 33.09 -30.80 -36.78
C LYS A 15 32.22 -29.55 -36.62
N HIS A 16 32.65 -28.59 -35.81
CA HIS A 16 31.91 -27.33 -35.63
C HIS A 16 31.93 -26.44 -36.88
N LEU A 17 33.05 -26.38 -37.59
CA LEU A 17 33.14 -25.64 -38.86
C LEU A 17 32.17 -26.19 -39.91
N LYS A 18 31.98 -27.51 -39.97
CA LYS A 18 31.02 -28.14 -40.88
C LYS A 18 29.57 -27.76 -40.53
N VAL A 19 29.21 -27.76 -39.25
CA VAL A 19 27.87 -27.33 -38.80
C VAL A 19 27.63 -25.85 -39.12
N LEU A 20 28.64 -24.99 -38.92
CA LEU A 20 28.52 -23.56 -39.22
C LEU A 20 28.43 -23.25 -40.72
N GLU A 21 28.99 -24.11 -41.55
CA GLU A 21 28.87 -24.06 -43.01
C GLU A 21 27.48 -24.52 -43.47
N GLU A 22 26.93 -25.56 -42.86
CA GLU A 22 25.55 -26.03 -43.10
C GLU A 22 24.51 -24.95 -42.72
N GLU A 23 24.78 -24.14 -41.69
CA GLU A 23 23.96 -22.98 -41.28
C GLU A 23 24.23 -21.72 -42.13
N GLY A 24 25.15 -21.76 -43.10
CA GLY A 24 25.44 -20.66 -44.02
C GLY A 24 26.17 -19.45 -43.40
N ILE A 25 26.69 -19.59 -42.18
CA ILE A 25 27.38 -18.51 -41.45
C ILE A 25 28.82 -18.33 -41.95
N VAL A 26 29.39 -19.37 -42.57
CA VAL A 26 30.80 -19.44 -42.94
C VAL A 26 30.96 -20.24 -44.23
N SER A 27 31.83 -19.78 -45.12
CA SER A 27 32.12 -20.50 -46.38
C SER A 27 33.53 -21.10 -46.34
N LYS A 28 33.65 -22.36 -46.79
CA LYS A 28 34.97 -22.97 -47.03
C LYS A 28 35.74 -22.28 -48.14
N ASP A 29 35.04 -21.70 -49.12
CA ASP A 29 35.66 -21.09 -50.30
C ASP A 29 36.43 -19.79 -49.97
N ASP A 30 36.04 -19.08 -48.89
CA ASP A 30 36.77 -17.88 -48.43
C ASP A 30 37.90 -18.22 -47.42
N GLY A 31 38.05 -19.49 -47.05
CA GLY A 31 39.01 -19.93 -46.04
C GLY A 31 38.58 -19.71 -44.59
N TYR A 32 37.27 -19.58 -44.33
CA TYR A 32 36.69 -19.26 -43.02
C TYR A 32 37.05 -17.87 -42.48
N GLN A 33 37.32 -16.93 -43.38
CA GLN A 33 37.73 -15.57 -43.08
C GLN A 33 36.66 -14.77 -42.34
N GLY A 34 35.38 -15.12 -42.49
CA GLY A 34 34.29 -14.58 -41.66
C GLY A 34 34.49 -14.83 -40.16
N ILE A 35 34.87 -16.06 -39.76
CA ILE A 35 35.18 -16.39 -38.36
C ILE A 35 36.46 -15.69 -37.91
N ILE A 36 37.49 -15.66 -38.75
CA ILE A 36 38.76 -15.02 -38.40
C ILE A 36 38.54 -13.53 -38.16
N THR A 37 37.73 -12.89 -39.00
CA THR A 37 37.37 -11.47 -38.88
C THR A 37 36.53 -11.21 -37.62
N SER A 38 35.58 -12.09 -37.28
CA SER A 38 34.79 -11.94 -36.06
C SER A 38 35.64 -12.13 -34.80
N VAL A 39 36.53 -13.12 -34.78
CA VAL A 39 37.50 -13.35 -33.70
C VAL A 39 38.47 -12.17 -33.57
N ALA A 40 38.97 -11.63 -34.68
CA ALA A 40 39.82 -10.43 -34.66
C ALA A 40 39.07 -9.22 -34.10
N LYS A 41 37.80 -8.99 -34.52
CA LYS A 41 36.93 -7.94 -33.97
C LYS A 41 36.68 -8.13 -32.48
N ASP A 42 36.46 -9.35 -32.01
CA ASP A 42 36.26 -9.63 -30.59
C ASP A 42 37.53 -9.39 -29.77
N ILE A 43 38.70 -9.74 -30.29
CA ILE A 43 39.99 -9.45 -29.64
C ILE A 43 40.20 -7.94 -29.54
N CYS A 44 39.96 -7.18 -30.62
CA CYS A 44 40.08 -5.73 -30.63
C CYS A 44 39.07 -5.07 -29.68
N ASN A 45 37.83 -5.56 -29.66
CA ASN A 45 36.75 -5.00 -28.84
C ASN A 45 36.71 -5.54 -27.41
N ARG A 46 37.60 -6.47 -27.03
CA ARG A 46 37.61 -7.09 -25.70
C ARG A 46 37.60 -6.07 -24.56
N ASN A 47 38.40 -5.01 -24.70
CA ASN A 47 38.46 -3.94 -23.70
C ASN A 47 37.15 -3.14 -23.65
N LYS A 48 36.51 -2.89 -24.80
CA LYS A 48 35.21 -2.22 -24.89
C LYS A 48 34.11 -3.03 -24.19
N TYR A 49 34.03 -4.33 -24.47
CA TYR A 49 33.07 -5.22 -23.80
C TYR A 49 33.32 -5.31 -22.30
N ARG A 50 34.59 -5.39 -21.87
CA ARG A 50 34.93 -5.36 -20.44
C ARG A 50 34.46 -4.07 -19.77
N GLN A 51 34.64 -2.92 -20.42
CA GLN A 51 34.17 -1.64 -19.88
C GLN A 51 32.64 -1.56 -19.80
N ILE A 52 31.93 -2.09 -20.80
CA ILE A 52 30.46 -2.18 -20.78
C ILE A 52 30.01 -3.06 -19.61
N GLN A 53 30.57 -4.25 -19.46
CA GLN A 53 30.25 -5.17 -18.36
C GLN A 53 30.52 -4.55 -16.98
N ILE A 54 31.62 -3.81 -16.82
CA ILE A 54 31.92 -3.11 -15.56
C ILE A 54 30.85 -2.05 -15.27
N LYS A 55 30.46 -1.25 -16.28
CA LYS A 55 29.42 -0.21 -16.13
C LYS A 55 28.06 -0.81 -15.81
N GLU A 56 27.65 -1.86 -16.51
CA GLU A 56 26.40 -2.58 -16.24
C GLU A 56 26.40 -3.15 -14.82
N LEU A 57 27.49 -3.80 -14.41
CA LEU A 57 27.62 -4.35 -13.08
C LEU A 57 27.57 -3.27 -11.98
N GLN A 58 28.16 -2.10 -12.23
CA GLN A 58 28.06 -0.95 -11.35
C GLN A 58 26.62 -0.40 -11.28
N MET A 59 25.94 -0.30 -12.41
CA MET A 59 24.53 0.12 -12.49
C MET A 59 23.63 -0.83 -11.71
N PHE A 60 23.80 -2.15 -11.86
CA PHE A 60 23.03 -3.15 -11.13
C PHE A 60 23.29 -3.07 -9.62
N LYS A 61 24.54 -2.89 -9.20
CA LYS A 61 24.89 -2.69 -7.78
C LYS A 61 24.23 -1.45 -7.20
N SER A 62 24.29 -0.32 -7.89
CA SER A 62 23.64 0.92 -7.48
C SER A 62 22.11 0.77 -7.41
N THR A 63 21.52 0.11 -8.40
CA THR A 63 20.07 -0.15 -8.42
C THR A 63 19.64 -1.02 -7.25
N LYS A 64 20.40 -2.09 -6.95
CA LYS A 64 20.15 -2.93 -5.78
C LYS A 64 20.21 -2.13 -4.49
N GLN A 65 21.26 -1.33 -4.30
CA GLN A 65 21.40 -0.49 -3.11
C GLN A 65 20.20 0.45 -2.93
N ARG A 66 19.75 1.10 -4.01
CA ARG A 66 18.58 2.00 -3.97
C ARG A 66 17.29 1.26 -3.61
N LEU A 67 17.14 0.02 -4.07
CA LEU A 67 16.00 -0.82 -3.69
C LEU A 67 16.07 -1.23 -2.22
N ASP A 68 17.24 -1.61 -1.72
CA ASP A 68 17.45 -1.95 -0.31
C ASP A 68 17.17 -0.75 0.61
N GLU A 69 17.59 0.45 0.22
CA GLU A 69 17.26 1.70 0.91
C GLU A 69 15.75 1.98 0.90
N LYS A 70 15.07 1.73 -0.23
CA LYS A 70 13.62 1.87 -0.32
C LYS A 70 12.87 0.87 0.57
N ILE A 71 13.34 -0.37 0.67
CA ILE A 71 12.77 -1.38 1.57
C ILE A 71 12.90 -0.91 3.01
N LYS A 72 14.10 -0.50 3.43
CA LYS A 72 14.33 0.02 4.79
C LYS A 72 13.44 1.21 5.12
N TYR A 73 13.29 2.16 4.19
CA TYR A 73 12.41 3.30 4.35
C TYR A 73 10.94 2.87 4.56
N LEU A 74 10.46 1.89 3.79
CA LEU A 74 9.10 1.37 3.95
C LEU A 74 8.93 0.64 5.29
N ASP A 75 9.93 -0.13 5.74
CA ASP A 75 9.91 -0.78 7.04
C ASP A 75 9.87 0.23 8.20
N GLU A 76 10.65 1.30 8.12
CA GLU A 76 10.61 2.41 9.08
C GLU A 76 9.25 3.11 9.07
N LYS A 77 8.64 3.28 7.90
CA LYS A 77 7.27 3.81 7.79
C LYS A 77 6.27 2.90 8.47
N ILE A 78 6.32 1.59 8.23
CA ILE A 78 5.45 0.61 8.89
C ILE A 78 5.59 0.69 10.41
N LYS A 79 6.82 0.68 10.93
CA LYS A 79 7.08 0.81 12.37
C LYS A 79 6.52 2.12 12.94
N SER A 80 6.72 3.24 12.25
CA SER A 80 6.16 4.53 12.68
C SER A 80 4.63 4.52 12.67
N TYR A 81 3.99 3.85 11.71
CA TYR A 81 2.54 3.66 11.71
C TYR A 81 2.08 2.77 12.87
N GLU A 82 2.78 1.69 13.16
CA GLU A 82 2.51 0.82 14.31
C GLU A 82 2.65 1.59 15.63
N GLU A 83 3.73 2.35 15.81
CA GLU A 83 3.94 3.23 16.97
C GLU A 83 2.85 4.29 17.10
N TYR A 84 2.40 4.88 15.99
CA TYR A 84 1.29 5.84 15.98
C TYR A 84 -0.02 5.17 16.41
N ILE A 85 -0.32 3.98 15.87
CA ILE A 85 -1.50 3.20 16.28
C ILE A 85 -1.41 2.88 17.78
N GLN A 86 -0.26 2.41 18.27
CA GLN A 86 -0.05 2.12 19.69
C GLN A 86 -0.23 3.38 20.56
N THR A 87 0.35 4.51 20.16
CA THR A 87 0.18 5.78 20.88
C THR A 87 -1.28 6.24 20.91
N CYS A 88 -2.01 6.07 19.81
CA CYS A 88 -3.44 6.34 19.76
C CYS A 88 -4.23 5.40 20.69
N LEU A 89 -3.86 4.12 20.76
CA LEU A 89 -4.45 3.13 21.66
C LEU A 89 -4.11 3.41 23.14
N ASP A 90 -2.90 3.86 23.45
CA ASP A 90 -2.47 4.16 24.83
C ASP A 90 -3.12 5.43 25.38
N LYS A 91 -3.25 6.48 24.56
CA LYS A 91 -4.07 7.66 24.89
C LYS A 91 -5.52 7.26 25.15
N HIS A 92 -6.02 6.24 24.45
CA HIS A 92 -7.36 5.68 24.68
C HIS A 92 -7.48 4.89 26.01
N ASN A 93 -6.41 4.19 26.45
CA ASN A 93 -6.39 3.44 27.72
C ASN A 93 -6.36 4.32 28.97
N THR A 94 -5.63 5.44 28.95
CA THR A 94 -5.55 6.38 30.09
C THR A 94 -6.86 7.15 30.34
N GLY A 95 -7.66 7.40 29.30
CA GLY A 95 -8.99 8.00 29.43
C GLY A 95 -10.02 7.13 30.16
N GLN A 96 -9.88 5.79 30.09
CA GLN A 96 -10.80 4.86 30.76
C GLN A 96 -10.44 4.55 32.22
N LYS A 97 -9.16 4.65 32.62
CA LYS A 97 -8.75 4.38 34.01
C LYS A 97 -9.30 5.40 35.03
N LYS A 98 -9.77 6.59 34.60
CA LYS A 98 -10.42 7.56 35.49
C LYS A 98 -11.90 7.31 35.77
N GLN A 99 -12.55 6.31 35.15
CA GLN A 99 -14.00 6.05 35.35
C GLN A 99 -14.34 4.80 36.18
N LYS A 100 -13.35 4.05 36.70
CA LYS A 100 -13.62 2.87 37.55
C LYS A 100 -13.47 3.17 39.05
N LYS A 101 -14.29 4.09 39.60
CA LYS A 101 -14.59 4.15 41.05
C LYS A 101 -15.99 4.74 41.32
N SER A 102 -17.05 3.97 41.09
CA SER A 102 -18.32 4.00 41.84
C SER A 102 -19.18 2.80 41.38
N SER A 103 -19.22 1.72 42.17
CA SER A 103 -20.27 1.42 43.16
C SER A 103 -21.67 1.18 42.56
N ASN A 104 -22.08 -0.10 42.59
CA ASN A 104 -23.45 -0.64 42.69
C ASN A 104 -24.64 0.21 42.19
N ARG A 105 -25.27 -0.23 41.09
CA ARG A 105 -26.71 -0.61 40.95
C ARG A 105 -27.10 -0.68 39.47
N GLY A 106 -28.06 -1.55 39.16
CA GLY A 106 -28.43 -1.95 37.81
C GLY A 106 -28.93 -0.83 36.88
N ILE A 107 -28.94 -1.17 35.58
CA ILE A 107 -29.68 -0.51 34.50
C ILE A 107 -29.29 0.96 34.26
N GLN A 108 -28.21 1.19 33.51
CA GLN A 108 -28.14 2.13 32.36
C GLN A 108 -26.69 2.33 31.91
N LEU A 109 -26.30 1.71 30.79
CA LEU A 109 -25.12 2.10 29.98
C LEU A 109 -25.35 3.45 29.27
N LYS A 110 -25.89 4.48 29.95
CA LYS A 110 -26.16 5.81 29.39
C LYS A 110 -25.02 6.82 29.59
N SER A 111 -23.76 6.39 29.56
CA SER A 111 -22.66 7.36 29.70
C SER A 111 -21.36 7.00 28.98
N LYS A 112 -21.46 6.42 27.78
CA LYS A 112 -20.48 6.71 26.73
C LYS A 112 -21.21 7.60 25.72
N LYS A 113 -21.07 8.94 25.87
CA LYS A 113 -21.90 9.94 25.17
C LYS A 113 -21.94 9.67 23.65
N SER A 114 -23.04 9.09 23.15
CA SER A 114 -23.30 9.00 21.72
C SER A 114 -23.44 10.40 21.16
N ILE A 115 -22.99 10.60 19.92
CA ILE A 115 -23.02 11.90 19.28
C ILE A 115 -23.94 11.82 18.08
N ARG A 116 -24.94 12.68 18.09
CA ARG A 116 -25.90 12.80 17.00
C ARG A 116 -25.57 14.01 16.13
N TYR A 117 -25.48 13.80 14.83
CA TYR A 117 -25.36 14.85 13.84
C TYR A 117 -26.43 14.69 12.77
N THR A 118 -26.99 15.81 12.31
CA THR A 118 -27.80 15.82 11.09
C THR A 118 -26.89 15.71 9.87
N ALA A 119 -27.40 15.13 8.77
CA ALA A 119 -26.64 15.03 7.52
C ALA A 119 -26.22 16.41 7.00
N ALA A 120 -27.08 17.42 7.16
CA ALA A 120 -26.77 18.81 6.82
C ALA A 120 -25.50 19.31 7.54
N LYS A 121 -25.39 19.01 8.84
CA LYS A 121 -24.25 19.43 9.66
C LYS A 121 -22.97 18.64 9.34
N LEU A 122 -23.10 17.38 8.89
CA LEU A 122 -21.95 16.62 8.40
C LEU A 122 -21.48 17.10 7.02
N ARG A 123 -22.41 17.54 6.16
CA ARG A 123 -22.12 18.13 4.85
C ARG A 123 -21.43 19.49 4.98
N GLU A 124 -21.91 20.36 5.87
CA GLU A 124 -21.25 21.64 6.19
C GLU A 124 -19.81 21.44 6.67
N LYS A 125 -19.56 20.36 7.42
CA LYS A 125 -18.21 19.99 7.88
C LYS A 125 -17.36 19.29 6.82
N GLY A 126 -17.91 19.00 5.65
CA GLY A 126 -17.27 18.23 4.58
C GLY A 126 -17.11 16.74 4.89
N VAL A 127 -17.63 16.24 6.01
CA VAL A 127 -17.54 14.82 6.40
C VAL A 127 -18.46 13.98 5.51
N LEU A 128 -19.66 14.48 5.21
CA LEU A 128 -20.60 13.86 4.28
C LEU A 128 -20.47 14.54 2.92
N ILE A 129 -20.30 13.76 1.86
CA ILE A 129 -20.19 14.25 0.48
C ILE A 129 -21.57 14.21 -0.17
N GLU A 130 -22.16 13.02 -0.29
CA GLU A 130 -23.47 12.83 -0.92
C GLU A 130 -24.20 11.66 -0.27
N VAL A 131 -25.52 11.63 -0.42
CA VAL A 131 -26.38 10.50 -0.06
C VAL A 131 -27.21 10.16 -1.27
N GLU A 132 -27.00 8.97 -1.82
CA GLU A 132 -27.75 8.44 -2.93
C GLU A 132 -29.23 8.30 -2.54
N GLY A 133 -30.13 8.85 -3.35
CA GLY A 133 -31.57 8.85 -3.10
C GLY A 133 -32.09 9.98 -2.21
N LEU A 134 -31.24 10.88 -1.70
CA LEU A 134 -31.67 12.04 -0.91
C LEU A 134 -31.09 13.36 -1.47
N PRO A 135 -31.91 14.31 -1.94
CA PRO A 135 -31.43 15.62 -2.37
C PRO A 135 -30.85 16.44 -1.20
N ASP A 136 -29.88 17.31 -1.48
CA ASP A 136 -29.22 18.17 -0.47
C ASP A 136 -30.22 18.98 0.39
N GLY A 137 -31.35 19.40 -0.18
CA GLY A 137 -32.42 20.11 0.54
C GLY A 137 -33.10 19.30 1.64
N GLN A 138 -33.05 17.97 1.57
CA GLN A 138 -33.68 17.04 2.52
C GLN A 138 -32.71 16.51 3.58
N PHE A 139 -31.45 16.95 3.59
CA PHE A 139 -30.42 16.53 4.57
C PHE A 139 -30.77 16.87 6.03
N LYS A 140 -31.79 17.73 6.26
CA LYS A 140 -32.34 17.99 7.59
C LYS A 140 -33.11 16.79 8.16
N ASN A 141 -33.65 15.93 7.30
CA ASN A 141 -34.45 14.76 7.65
C ASN A 141 -33.60 13.49 7.85
N ALA A 142 -32.28 13.64 7.78
CA ALA A 142 -31.30 12.58 7.91
C ALA A 142 -30.45 12.81 9.16
N GLN A 143 -30.34 11.79 10.02
CA GLN A 143 -29.60 11.84 11.26
C GLN A 143 -28.64 10.66 11.36
N PHE A 144 -27.42 10.94 11.82
CA PHE A 144 -26.40 9.96 12.10
C PHE A 144 -26.09 9.99 13.58
N GLU A 145 -26.17 8.84 14.23
CA GLU A 145 -25.78 8.66 15.62
C GLU A 145 -24.54 7.78 15.69
N ILE A 146 -23.47 8.33 16.26
CA ILE A 146 -22.19 7.64 16.44
C ILE A 146 -22.09 7.23 17.90
N CYS A 147 -22.09 5.93 18.15
CA CYS A 147 -21.97 5.33 19.46
C CYS A 147 -20.60 4.64 19.61
N PRO A 148 -19.81 4.95 20.64
CA PRO A 148 -18.61 4.17 20.94
C PRO A 148 -19.02 2.77 21.43
N THR A 149 -18.33 1.73 20.96
CA THR A 149 -18.59 0.36 21.42
C THR A 149 -17.76 0.00 22.65
N ASP A 150 -17.90 -1.25 23.12
CA ASP A 150 -17.02 -1.83 24.14
C ASP A 150 -15.66 -2.26 23.57
N VAL A 151 -15.56 -2.42 22.25
CA VAL A 151 -14.31 -2.71 21.53
C VAL A 151 -13.60 -1.40 21.20
N HIS A 152 -12.32 -1.33 21.55
CA HIS A 152 -11.53 -0.13 21.40
C HIS A 152 -11.27 0.19 19.92
N GLY A 153 -11.48 1.44 19.51
CA GLY A 153 -11.31 1.86 18.11
C GLY A 153 -12.50 1.57 17.20
N VAL A 154 -13.49 0.81 17.67
CA VAL A 154 -14.69 0.47 16.91
C VAL A 154 -15.86 1.36 17.31
N PHE A 155 -16.43 2.05 16.32
CA PHE A 155 -17.59 2.93 16.45
C PHE A 155 -18.79 2.32 15.76
N LEU A 156 -19.91 2.29 16.46
CA LEU A 156 -21.19 1.89 15.93
C LEU A 156 -21.89 3.13 15.37
N VAL A 157 -22.06 3.20 14.05
CA VAL A 157 -22.78 4.29 13.39
C VAL A 157 -24.17 3.82 13.01
N LYS A 158 -25.18 4.55 13.47
CA LYS A 158 -26.59 4.35 13.15
C LYS A 158 -27.07 5.48 12.26
N GLY A 159 -27.65 5.16 11.12
CA GLY A 159 -28.31 6.11 10.24
C GLY A 159 -29.82 6.10 10.44
N LYS A 160 -30.45 7.26 10.42
CA LYS A 160 -31.90 7.41 10.34
C LYS A 160 -32.22 8.40 9.22
N PHE A 161 -32.74 7.90 8.10
CA PHE A 161 -33.11 8.73 6.95
C PHE A 161 -34.64 8.80 6.85
N MET A 162 -35.20 10.01 6.81
CA MET A 162 -36.65 10.24 6.66
C MET A 162 -37.52 9.48 7.68
N GLY A 163 -36.98 9.23 8.89
CA GLY A 163 -37.68 8.48 9.93
C GLY A 163 -37.48 6.95 9.87
N VAL A 164 -36.89 6.42 8.80
CA VAL A 164 -36.51 5.01 8.65
C VAL A 164 -35.12 4.79 9.25
N GLU A 165 -35.01 3.83 10.17
CA GLU A 165 -33.73 3.41 10.73
C GLU A 165 -33.02 2.51 9.72
N MET A 166 -31.79 2.87 9.38
CA MET A 166 -30.93 2.08 8.52
C MET A 166 -30.20 1.01 9.31
N GLU A 167 -29.62 0.07 8.57
CA GLU A 167 -28.69 -0.90 9.13
C GLU A 167 -27.59 -0.20 9.93
N THR A 168 -27.14 -0.83 11.00
CA THR A 168 -26.09 -0.27 11.85
C THR A 168 -24.74 -0.79 11.39
N ILE A 169 -23.76 0.11 11.23
CA ILE A 169 -22.43 -0.26 10.73
C ILE A 169 -21.39 -0.06 11.82
N ASN A 170 -20.46 -1.01 11.91
CA ASN A 170 -19.25 -0.88 12.72
C ASN A 170 -18.14 -0.26 11.88
N ILE A 171 -17.52 0.80 12.37
CA ILE A 171 -16.38 1.48 11.76
C ILE A 171 -15.19 1.34 12.69
N ASP A 172 -14.14 0.68 12.22
CA ASP A 172 -12.85 0.63 12.91
C ASP A 172 -11.98 1.82 12.49
N ILE A 173 -11.39 2.52 13.46
CA ILE A 173 -10.38 3.54 13.20
C ILE A 173 -9.17 2.97 12.46
N GLN A 174 -8.79 1.72 12.71
CA GLN A 174 -7.68 1.07 11.99
C GLN A 174 -7.99 0.97 10.49
N ASP A 175 -9.22 0.58 10.14
CA ASP A 175 -9.66 0.53 8.74
C ASP A 175 -9.69 1.92 8.09
N LEU A 176 -10.10 2.96 8.85
CA LEU A 176 -10.07 4.34 8.36
C LEU A 176 -8.63 4.82 8.11
N LEU A 177 -7.69 4.51 9.01
CA LEU A 177 -6.27 4.85 8.86
C LEU A 177 -5.63 4.10 7.68
N LYS A 178 -5.98 2.83 7.49
CA LYS A 178 -5.53 2.03 6.35
C LYS A 178 -6.02 2.62 5.03
N ARG A 179 -7.30 2.97 4.93
CA ARG A 179 -7.88 3.60 3.74
C ARG A 179 -7.25 4.96 3.45
N GLN A 180 -6.94 5.74 4.49
CA GLN A 180 -6.20 6.99 4.34
C GLN A 180 -4.80 6.75 3.76
N PHE A 181 -4.09 5.71 4.20
CA PHE A 181 -2.77 5.34 3.67
C PHE A 181 -2.83 4.88 2.21
N GLU A 182 -3.86 4.11 1.84
CA GLU A 182 -4.12 3.66 0.46
C GLU A 182 -4.54 4.82 -0.47
N GLY A 183 -4.74 6.03 0.05
CA GLY A 183 -5.18 7.20 -0.71
C GLY A 183 -6.70 7.23 -0.98
N ALA A 184 -7.46 6.30 -0.40
CA ALA A 184 -8.92 6.27 -0.47
C ALA A 184 -9.51 7.33 0.46
N THR A 185 -9.74 8.52 -0.09
CA THR A 185 -10.29 9.66 0.65
C THR A 185 -11.80 9.59 0.85
N ILE A 186 -12.50 8.73 0.10
CA ILE A 186 -13.95 8.56 0.11
C ILE A 186 -14.30 7.13 0.55
N MET A 187 -15.30 7.00 1.42
CA MET A 187 -15.83 5.72 1.88
C MET A 187 -17.36 5.74 1.80
N ASP A 188 -17.94 4.63 1.36
CA ASP A 188 -19.37 4.42 1.40
C ASP A 188 -19.80 3.90 2.78
N ILE A 189 -20.86 4.49 3.33
CA ILE A 189 -21.52 4.07 4.57
C ILE A 189 -23.00 3.86 4.24
N PHE A 190 -23.59 2.79 4.78
CA PHE A 190 -24.98 2.38 4.54
C PHE A 190 -25.30 2.11 3.05
N GLY A 191 -24.29 1.78 2.24
CA GLY A 191 -24.41 1.50 0.81
C GLY A 191 -24.96 2.66 -0.04
N THR A 192 -25.13 3.85 0.56
CA THR A 192 -25.85 4.98 -0.04
C THR A 192 -25.19 6.31 0.29
N ALA A 193 -24.49 6.44 1.43
CA ALA A 193 -23.88 7.71 1.85
C ALA A 193 -22.36 7.70 1.64
N LYS A 194 -21.85 8.66 0.86
CA LYS A 194 -20.40 8.87 0.68
C LYS A 194 -19.86 9.82 1.72
N VAL A 195 -18.82 9.41 2.42
CA VAL A 195 -18.14 10.24 3.43
C VAL A 195 -16.67 10.41 3.13
N ASN A 196 -16.10 11.51 3.60
CA ASN A 196 -14.67 11.76 3.54
C ASN A 196 -13.96 11.10 4.73
N VAL A 197 -13.04 10.17 4.46
CA VAL A 197 -12.30 9.39 5.47
C VAL A 197 -11.47 10.29 6.38
N ASN A 198 -10.77 11.28 5.82
CA ASN A 198 -9.89 12.17 6.59
C ASN A 198 -10.70 13.03 7.57
N LEU A 199 -11.81 13.59 7.10
CA LEU A 199 -12.65 14.47 7.91
C LEU A 199 -13.48 13.68 8.92
N LEU A 200 -13.89 12.45 8.59
CA LEU A 200 -14.52 11.53 9.53
C LEU A 200 -13.55 11.14 10.65
N LEU A 201 -12.31 10.76 10.30
CA LEU A 201 -11.26 10.46 11.26
C LEU A 201 -10.97 11.67 12.16
N PHE A 202 -10.89 12.87 11.59
CA PHE A 202 -10.74 14.10 12.36
C PHE A 202 -11.92 14.37 13.30
N LEU A 203 -13.15 14.15 12.83
CA LEU A 203 -14.37 14.32 13.65
C LEU A 203 -14.36 13.35 14.84
N LEU A 204 -14.05 12.08 14.59
CA LEU A 204 -13.95 11.04 15.61
C LEU A 204 -12.85 11.39 16.61
N ASN A 205 -11.65 11.71 16.13
CA ASN A 205 -10.52 12.14 16.97
C ASN A 205 -10.88 13.35 17.83
N LYS A 206 -11.45 14.40 17.24
CA LYS A 206 -11.83 15.62 17.97
C LYS A 206 -12.90 15.37 19.04
N LYS A 207 -13.84 14.46 18.80
CA LYS A 207 -15.02 14.30 19.65
C LYS A 207 -14.90 13.21 20.70
N PHE A 208 -14.17 12.14 20.38
CA PHE A 208 -14.00 11.00 21.27
C PHE A 208 -12.57 10.90 21.86
N TYR A 209 -11.56 11.49 21.22
CA TYR A 209 -10.14 11.34 21.61
C TYR A 209 -9.47 12.62 22.12
N CYS A 210 -9.89 13.81 21.68
CA CYS A 210 -9.45 15.08 22.25
C CYS A 210 -10.31 15.43 23.48
N LYS A 211 -10.00 14.82 24.62
CA LYS A 211 -10.35 15.36 25.93
C LYS A 211 -9.08 15.71 26.69
N HIS A 212 -8.52 16.86 26.33
CA HIS A 212 -7.92 17.76 27.31
C HIS A 212 -8.87 18.93 27.50
#